data_AF-A0A846XUM9-F1
#
_entry.id   AF-A0A846XUM9-F1
#
_cell.length_a   1.000
_cell.length_b   1.000
_cell.length_c   1.000
_cell.angle_alpha   90.00
_cell.angle_beta   90.00
_cell.angle_gamma   90.00
#
_symmetry.space_group_name_H-M   'P 1'
#
loop_
_entity.id
_entity.type
_entity.pdbx_description
1 polymer ?
#
loop_
_entity_poly.entity_id
_entity_poly.type
_entity_poly.pdbx_seq_one_letter_code
_entity_poly.pdbx_strand_id
1 'polypeptide(L)'
;MSAASVSPTPKPYGSAKDLPSYRELNRQIQVLGSITHLAMRTQRKPILAIRHDLDRLVAVVDEFYDRLGVRQWIFHDLLNIAEIEKILAQTTTAEAAEQRLIELYRDRDTLSLWILRLNAHHGLKVRRRQIQRAFEHYFSDEFDSATLQLIAVMDGFVNDFQPAARRGLAAREPAEMVAWDSVVGHHLGLTHAMRAFRKTFKKRVDVEVFEVHRHGMVHGSIVNFDNVVVATKAWCMLFAVSDWARATTNAAAPALPEPSWDTLWPQIQQHCAQRRFHEEFVPSQLLPGDPGFDDQDVVVQATAFLRAWQHQRWGLVAGFAPPPSTGQAKQSAVQAKAMLERHRLGAFTISRVCFDVACAAKIHAKADLDGVPGEITFRMVSYGPTGALGIPGEPEVDWLLATWMAPRPVKPELAG
;
A
#
# COMPACT_ATOMS: atom_id res chain seq x y z
N MET A 1 23.18 5.56 -37.81
CA MET A 1 22.70 4.37 -37.10
C MET A 1 23.31 4.39 -35.70
N SER A 2 22.58 4.97 -34.73
CA SER A 2 23.04 5.01 -33.34
C SER A 2 22.68 3.67 -32.69
N ALA A 3 23.68 2.98 -32.18
CA ALA A 3 23.48 1.72 -31.46
C ALA A 3 22.64 2.00 -30.21
N ALA A 4 21.44 1.43 -30.16
CA ALA A 4 20.66 1.39 -28.93
C ALA A 4 21.51 0.69 -27.86
N SER A 5 21.85 1.41 -26.79
CA SER A 5 22.48 0.83 -25.62
C SER A 5 21.51 -0.21 -25.05
N VAL A 6 21.88 -1.48 -25.19
CA VAL A 6 21.15 -2.58 -24.54
C VAL A 6 21.30 -2.35 -23.03
N SER A 7 20.23 -1.92 -22.37
CA SER A 7 20.18 -1.85 -20.92
C SER A 7 20.53 -3.24 -20.36
N PRO A 8 21.52 -3.36 -19.46
CA PRO A 8 21.90 -4.66 -18.91
C PRO A 8 20.68 -5.29 -18.22
N THR A 9 20.46 -6.59 -18.44
CA THR A 9 19.44 -7.36 -17.71
C THR A 9 19.64 -7.16 -16.21
N PRO A 10 18.61 -6.71 -15.47
CA PRO A 10 18.74 -6.40 -14.05
C PRO A 10 19.12 -7.67 -13.27
N LYS A 11 20.10 -7.54 -12.37
CA LYS A 11 20.52 -8.60 -11.44
C LYS A 11 19.86 -8.36 -10.08
N PRO A 12 19.52 -9.42 -9.31
CA PRO A 12 19.03 -9.24 -7.94
C PRO A 12 20.05 -8.49 -7.07
N TYR A 13 19.55 -7.67 -6.14
CA TYR A 13 20.36 -6.84 -5.26
C TYR A 13 20.80 -7.60 -4.00
N GLY A 14 22.06 -7.41 -3.59
CA GLY A 14 22.61 -8.04 -2.37
C GLY A 14 22.19 -7.33 -1.09
N SER A 15 21.99 -6.01 -1.18
CA SER A 15 21.47 -5.13 -0.14
C SER A 15 20.61 -4.04 -0.79
N ALA A 16 19.73 -3.39 -0.03
CA ALA A 16 19.03 -2.20 -0.50
C ALA A 16 20.00 -1.06 -0.94
N LYS A 17 21.27 -1.07 -0.48
CA LYS A 17 22.33 -0.15 -0.95
C LYS A 17 22.69 -0.33 -2.42
N ASP A 18 22.35 -1.45 -3.02
CA ASP A 18 22.69 -1.75 -4.41
C ASP A 18 21.67 -1.18 -5.41
N LEU A 19 20.55 -0.63 -4.91
CA LEU A 19 19.54 0.01 -5.74
C LEU A 19 20.12 1.23 -6.48
N PRO A 20 19.89 1.36 -7.81
CA PRO A 20 20.34 2.51 -8.58
C PRO A 20 19.90 3.86 -8.00
N SER A 21 18.63 4.00 -7.60
CA SER A 21 18.10 5.21 -6.94
C SER A 21 18.83 5.53 -5.65
N TYR A 22 19.10 4.52 -4.81
CA TYR A 22 19.85 4.72 -3.58
C TYR A 22 21.25 5.24 -3.86
N ARG A 23 21.97 4.62 -4.81
CA ARG A 23 23.34 5.02 -5.17
C ARG A 23 23.38 6.44 -5.72
N GLU A 24 22.41 6.79 -6.57
CA GLU A 24 22.30 8.12 -7.14
C GLU A 24 21.97 9.17 -6.07
N LEU A 25 20.96 8.91 -5.23
CA LEU A 25 20.59 9.81 -4.15
C LEU A 25 21.71 9.99 -3.12
N ASN A 26 22.40 8.90 -2.74
CA ASN A 26 23.56 8.97 -1.86
C ASN A 26 24.71 9.76 -2.49
N ARG A 27 24.96 9.60 -3.79
CA ARG A 27 25.94 10.41 -4.52
C ARG A 27 25.57 11.90 -4.50
N GLN A 28 24.32 12.23 -4.79
CA GLN A 28 23.82 13.61 -4.74
C GLN A 28 24.02 14.20 -3.33
N ILE A 29 23.62 13.47 -2.28
CA ILE A 29 23.82 13.88 -0.88
C ILE A 29 25.30 14.08 -0.54
N GLN A 30 26.21 13.25 -1.04
CA GLN A 30 27.66 13.41 -0.80
C GLN A 30 28.25 14.65 -1.47
N VAL A 31 27.87 14.90 -2.73
CA VAL A 31 28.24 16.13 -3.45
C VAL A 31 27.74 17.36 -2.69
N LEU A 32 26.49 17.32 -2.23
CA LEU A 32 25.88 18.40 -1.45
C LEU A 32 26.53 18.58 -0.07
N GLY A 33 26.87 17.49 0.62
CA GLY A 33 27.61 17.53 1.90
C GLY A 33 28.96 18.25 1.78
N SER A 34 29.58 18.18 0.60
CA SER A 34 30.86 18.83 0.29
C SER A 34 30.68 20.34 0.02
N ILE A 35 29.60 20.73 -0.66
CA ILE A 35 29.24 22.13 -0.96
C ILE A 35 28.73 22.88 0.28
N THR A 36 27.96 22.21 1.14
CA THR A 36 27.40 22.78 2.39
C THR A 36 28.46 23.12 3.42
N HIS A 37 29.64 22.47 3.37
CA HIS A 37 30.79 22.79 4.21
C HIS A 37 31.33 24.21 3.95
N LEU A 38 31.06 24.77 2.76
CA LEU A 38 31.58 26.06 2.31
C LEU A 38 30.49 27.16 2.21
N ALA A 39 29.25 26.84 1.81
CA ALA A 39 28.26 27.87 1.43
C ALA A 39 26.85 27.79 2.08
N MET A 40 26.44 26.68 2.72
CA MET A 40 25.03 26.45 3.11
C MET A 40 24.87 25.82 4.51
N ARG A 41 25.38 26.49 5.56
CA ARG A 41 25.34 26.00 6.95
C ARG A 41 23.95 25.71 7.49
N THR A 42 22.94 26.50 7.11
CA THR A 42 21.54 26.34 7.53
C THR A 42 20.87 25.10 6.93
N GLN A 43 21.37 24.60 5.79
CA GLN A 43 20.80 23.46 5.06
C GLN A 43 21.39 22.11 5.47
N ARG A 44 22.44 22.11 6.29
CA ARG A 44 23.17 20.89 6.69
C ARG A 44 22.30 19.91 7.49
N LYS A 45 21.46 20.41 8.41
CA LYS A 45 20.62 19.56 9.28
C LYS A 45 19.58 18.75 8.47
N PRO A 46 18.78 19.36 7.57
CA PRO A 46 17.87 18.61 6.69
C PRO A 46 18.55 17.56 5.81
N ILE A 47 19.72 17.86 5.24
CA ILE A 47 20.46 16.92 4.38
C ILE A 47 20.95 15.71 5.18
N LEU A 48 21.48 15.94 6.39
CA LEU A 48 21.88 14.85 7.29
C LEU A 48 20.69 14.01 7.75
N ALA A 49 19.53 14.63 7.96
CA ALA A 49 18.30 13.94 8.31
C ALA A 49 17.85 12.98 7.20
N ILE A 50 17.87 13.40 5.93
CA ILE A 50 17.54 12.54 4.79
C ILE A 50 18.53 11.38 4.66
N ARG A 51 19.83 11.65 4.85
CA ARG A 51 20.85 10.60 4.84
C ARG A 51 20.57 9.54 5.91
N HIS A 52 20.24 9.97 7.12
CA HIS A 52 19.86 9.06 8.20
C HIS A 52 18.60 8.28 7.84
N ASP A 53 17.56 8.91 7.28
CA ASP A 53 16.33 8.22 6.87
C ASP A 53 16.61 7.15 5.80
N LEU A 54 17.53 7.41 4.86
CA LEU A 54 17.97 6.42 3.86
C LEU A 54 18.77 5.27 4.48
N ASP A 55 19.73 5.57 5.34
CA ASP A 55 20.53 4.55 6.04
C ASP A 55 19.62 3.67 6.92
N ARG A 56 18.61 4.25 7.57
CA ARG A 56 17.58 3.54 8.35
C ARG A 56 16.74 2.63 7.46
N LEU A 57 16.25 3.12 6.32
CA LEU A 57 15.48 2.30 5.38
C LEU A 57 16.26 1.06 4.95
N VAL A 58 17.53 1.24 4.55
CA VAL A 58 18.38 0.12 4.16
C VAL A 58 18.53 -0.86 5.32
N ALA A 59 18.86 -0.37 6.51
CA ALA A 59 19.10 -1.23 7.66
C ALA A 59 17.87 -2.11 7.97
N VAL A 60 16.68 -1.52 7.94
CA VAL A 60 15.41 -2.24 8.16
C VAL A 60 15.15 -3.28 7.07
N VAL A 61 15.38 -2.95 5.80
CA VAL A 61 15.17 -3.89 4.68
C VAL A 61 16.15 -5.05 4.73
N ASP A 62 17.43 -4.78 5.00
CA ASP A 62 18.46 -5.82 5.09
C ASP A 62 18.19 -6.72 6.32
N GLU A 63 17.88 -6.15 7.49
CA GLU A 63 17.53 -6.93 8.70
C GLU A 63 16.25 -7.76 8.50
N PHE A 64 15.26 -7.21 7.79
CA PHE A 64 14.06 -7.95 7.42
C PHE A 64 14.42 -9.19 6.61
N TYR A 65 15.26 -9.07 5.58
CA TYR A 65 15.62 -10.20 4.74
C TYR A 65 16.53 -11.21 5.44
N ASP A 66 17.42 -10.75 6.33
CA ASP A 66 18.22 -11.64 7.18
C ASP A 66 17.33 -12.50 8.09
N ARG A 67 16.26 -11.91 8.67
CA ARG A 67 15.37 -12.62 9.60
C ARG A 67 14.27 -13.42 8.91
N LEU A 68 13.64 -12.88 7.87
CA LEU A 68 12.42 -13.42 7.27
C LEU A 68 12.59 -13.90 5.81
N GLY A 69 13.70 -13.55 5.15
CA GLY A 69 13.97 -13.95 3.77
C GLY A 69 14.09 -15.46 3.59
N VAL A 70 14.68 -16.16 4.57
CA VAL A 70 14.74 -17.64 4.60
C VAL A 70 13.36 -18.30 4.66
N ARG A 71 12.37 -17.61 5.22
CA ARG A 71 10.96 -18.03 5.26
C ARG A 71 10.14 -17.52 4.08
N GLN A 72 10.80 -16.93 3.08
CA GLN A 72 10.24 -16.44 1.81
C GLN A 72 9.25 -15.28 1.94
N TRP A 73 9.40 -14.47 2.98
CA TRP A 73 8.71 -13.18 3.04
C TRP A 73 9.39 -12.17 2.12
N ILE A 74 8.58 -11.28 1.57
CA ILE A 74 9.04 -10.26 0.62
C ILE A 74 8.75 -8.89 1.22
N PHE A 75 9.77 -8.02 1.26
CA PHE A 75 9.57 -6.63 1.64
C PHE A 75 8.96 -5.90 0.45
N HIS A 76 7.66 -5.58 0.52
CA HIS A 76 6.92 -4.84 -0.51
C HIS A 76 6.64 -3.40 -0.06
N ASP A 77 6.40 -2.50 -1.00
CA ASP A 77 6.40 -1.04 -0.80
C ASP A 77 5.23 -0.53 0.07
N LEU A 78 4.26 -1.38 0.39
CA LEU A 78 3.13 -1.03 1.26
C LEU A 78 3.41 -1.31 2.75
N LEU A 79 4.51 -1.98 3.07
CA LEU A 79 4.94 -2.18 4.45
C LEU A 79 5.45 -0.86 5.04
N ASN A 80 4.91 -0.48 6.19
CA ASN A 80 5.37 0.69 6.91
C ASN A 80 6.72 0.38 7.58
N ILE A 81 7.77 1.13 7.23
CA ILE A 81 9.13 0.93 7.74
C ILE A 81 9.18 1.00 9.28
N ALA A 82 8.46 1.94 9.90
CA ALA A 82 8.46 2.08 11.36
C ALA A 82 7.79 0.88 12.05
N GLU A 83 6.70 0.35 11.47
CA GLU A 83 6.06 -0.85 11.99
C GLU A 83 6.95 -2.09 11.81
N ILE A 84 7.62 -2.23 10.66
CA ILE A 84 8.55 -3.35 10.45
C ILE A 84 9.75 -3.25 11.40
N GLU A 85 10.33 -2.07 11.57
CA GLU A 85 11.40 -1.83 12.53
C GLU A 85 10.96 -2.19 13.95
N LYS A 86 9.74 -1.82 14.35
CA LYS A 86 9.18 -2.21 15.64
C LYS A 86 9.03 -3.72 15.77
N ILE A 87 8.54 -4.41 14.74
CA ILE A 87 8.43 -5.87 14.71
C ILE A 87 9.82 -6.50 14.88
N LEU A 88 10.82 -6.03 14.13
CA LEU A 88 12.18 -6.54 14.19
C LEU A 88 12.82 -6.26 15.56
N ALA A 89 12.61 -5.08 16.14
CA ALA A 89 13.14 -4.75 17.46
C ALA A 89 12.51 -5.58 18.60
N GLN A 90 11.23 -5.97 18.45
CA GLN A 90 10.48 -6.73 19.45
C GLN A 90 10.62 -8.25 19.30
N THR A 91 11.23 -8.74 18.22
CA THR A 91 11.30 -10.17 17.92
C THR A 91 12.74 -10.61 17.63
N THR A 92 13.18 -11.66 18.30
CA THR A 92 14.54 -12.20 18.15
C THR A 92 14.59 -13.39 17.19
N THR A 93 13.47 -14.07 16.96
CA THR A 93 13.38 -15.24 16.08
C THR A 93 12.56 -14.94 14.81
N ALA A 94 12.82 -15.70 13.75
CA ALA A 94 12.11 -15.59 12.50
C ALA A 94 10.62 -15.95 12.64
N GLU A 95 10.29 -16.91 13.50
CA GLU A 95 8.92 -17.36 13.79
C GLU A 95 8.12 -16.28 14.51
N ALA A 96 8.72 -15.62 15.51
CA ALA A 96 8.05 -14.53 16.23
C ALA A 96 7.82 -13.32 15.30
N ALA A 97 8.81 -12.98 14.47
CA ALA A 97 8.68 -11.92 13.47
C ALA A 97 7.60 -12.25 12.43
N GLU A 98 7.53 -13.50 11.95
CA GLU A 98 6.51 -13.98 11.02
C GLU A 98 5.11 -13.85 11.63
N GLN A 99 4.94 -14.23 12.91
CA GLN A 99 3.65 -14.10 13.59
C GLN A 99 3.19 -12.64 13.69
N ARG A 100 4.09 -11.73 14.06
CA ARG A 100 3.78 -10.28 14.11
C ARG A 100 3.44 -9.71 12.73
N LEU A 101 4.10 -10.20 11.68
CA LEU A 101 3.79 -9.79 10.31
C LEU A 101 2.42 -10.32 9.86
N ILE A 102 2.06 -11.56 10.25
CA ILE A 102 0.72 -12.10 10.02
C ILE A 102 -0.34 -11.26 10.72
N GLU A 103 -0.12 -10.84 11.96
CA GLU A 103 -1.04 -9.95 12.68
C GLU A 103 -1.26 -8.62 11.95
N LEU A 104 -0.22 -8.05 11.35
CA LEU A 104 -0.33 -6.83 10.53
C LEU A 104 -1.27 -7.05 9.33
N TYR A 105 -1.21 -8.21 8.67
CA TYR A 105 -2.11 -8.56 7.56
C TYR A 105 -3.51 -8.94 8.04
N ARG A 106 -3.64 -9.45 9.27
CA ARG A 106 -4.92 -9.71 9.94
C ARG A 106 -5.60 -8.44 10.42
N ASP A 107 -4.97 -7.28 10.32
CA ASP A 107 -5.70 -6.02 10.45
C ASP A 107 -6.53 -5.76 9.18
N ARG A 108 -7.85 -5.92 9.33
CA ARG A 108 -8.81 -5.84 8.22
C ARG A 108 -8.79 -4.48 7.52
N ASP A 109 -8.64 -3.41 8.28
CA ASP A 109 -8.61 -2.05 7.75
C ASP A 109 -7.34 -1.85 6.91
N THR A 110 -6.17 -2.23 7.43
CA THR A 110 -4.87 -2.16 6.74
C THR A 110 -4.87 -2.96 5.45
N LEU A 111 -5.26 -4.24 5.48
CA LEU A 111 -5.27 -5.07 4.28
C LEU A 111 -6.26 -4.53 3.22
N SER A 112 -7.40 -3.99 3.65
CA SER A 112 -8.36 -3.38 2.73
C SER A 112 -7.78 -2.16 2.00
N LEU A 113 -6.99 -1.33 2.69
CA LEU A 113 -6.31 -0.17 2.11
C LEU A 113 -5.22 -0.61 1.12
N TRP A 114 -4.46 -1.65 1.43
CA TRP A 114 -3.47 -2.20 0.52
C TRP A 114 -4.10 -2.78 -0.75
N ILE A 115 -5.19 -3.53 -0.64
CA ILE A 115 -5.94 -4.05 -1.79
C ILE A 115 -6.39 -2.94 -2.73
N LEU A 116 -6.78 -1.78 -2.21
CA LEU A 116 -7.23 -0.67 -3.03
C LEU A 116 -6.11 -0.12 -3.92
N ARG A 117 -4.84 -0.16 -3.47
CA ARG A 117 -3.68 0.27 -4.26
C ARG A 117 -3.47 -0.61 -5.50
N LEU A 118 -3.91 -1.88 -5.46
CA LEU A 118 -3.82 -2.79 -6.62
C LEU A 118 -4.64 -2.29 -7.82
N ASN A 119 -5.65 -1.42 -7.62
CA ASN A 119 -6.44 -0.86 -8.71
C ASN A 119 -5.64 0.05 -9.65
N ALA A 120 -4.42 0.47 -9.27
CA ALA A 120 -3.51 1.20 -10.14
C ALA A 120 -3.11 0.38 -11.37
N HIS A 121 -3.14 -0.95 -11.28
CA HIS A 121 -2.88 -1.83 -12.41
C HIS A 121 -4.20 -2.30 -13.02
N HIS A 122 -4.43 -1.98 -14.29
CA HIS A 122 -5.66 -2.39 -15.01
C HIS A 122 -5.90 -3.91 -14.90
N GLY A 123 -4.86 -4.73 -15.08
CA GLY A 123 -4.97 -6.19 -14.99
C GLY A 123 -5.41 -6.72 -13.61
N LEU A 124 -5.08 -6.01 -12.52
CA LEU A 124 -5.57 -6.34 -11.18
C LEU A 124 -6.97 -5.75 -10.93
N LYS A 125 -7.24 -4.55 -11.45
CA LYS A 125 -8.56 -3.90 -11.39
C LYS A 125 -9.66 -4.79 -11.99
N VAL A 126 -9.41 -5.42 -13.15
CA VAL A 126 -10.40 -6.34 -13.77
C VAL A 126 -10.62 -7.63 -12.96
N ARG A 127 -9.67 -7.98 -12.07
CA ARG A 127 -9.74 -9.13 -11.16
C ARG A 127 -10.19 -8.76 -9.75
N ARG A 128 -10.69 -7.52 -9.55
CA ARG A 128 -11.12 -7.02 -8.22
C ARG A 128 -12.10 -7.94 -7.52
N ARG A 129 -13.00 -8.60 -8.25
CA ARG A 129 -13.97 -9.54 -7.67
C ARG A 129 -13.28 -10.74 -7.04
N GLN A 130 -12.28 -11.34 -7.69
CA GLN A 130 -11.51 -12.45 -7.16
C GLN A 130 -10.67 -12.03 -5.95
N ILE A 131 -10.04 -10.86 -6.04
CA ILE A 131 -9.27 -10.27 -4.92
C ILE A 131 -10.17 -10.04 -3.70
N GLN A 132 -11.38 -9.49 -3.91
CA GLN A 132 -12.36 -9.25 -2.85
C GLN A 132 -12.85 -10.56 -2.21
N ARG A 133 -13.05 -11.62 -3.01
CA ARG A 133 -13.38 -12.95 -2.48
C ARG A 133 -12.24 -13.53 -1.66
N ALA A 134 -11.00 -13.44 -2.14
CA ALA A 134 -9.84 -13.87 -1.37
C ALA A 134 -9.74 -13.16 -0.02
N PHE A 135 -10.08 -11.87 0.02
CA PHE A 135 -10.12 -11.08 1.25
C PHE A 135 -11.21 -11.56 2.20
N GLU A 136 -12.42 -11.82 1.69
CA GLU A 136 -13.53 -12.34 2.49
C GLU A 136 -13.24 -13.73 3.05
N HIS A 137 -12.71 -14.64 2.23
CA HIS A 137 -12.31 -15.98 2.64
C HIS A 137 -11.18 -15.92 3.69
N TYR A 138 -10.17 -15.08 3.48
CA TYR A 138 -9.08 -14.90 4.45
C TYR A 138 -9.60 -14.50 5.84
N PHE A 139 -10.55 -13.55 5.91
CA PHE A 139 -11.16 -13.13 7.18
C PHE A 139 -12.25 -14.05 7.71
N SER A 140 -12.64 -15.07 6.95
CA SER A 140 -13.52 -16.15 7.38
C SER A 140 -12.73 -17.42 7.72
N ASP A 141 -11.40 -17.31 7.78
CA ASP A 141 -10.44 -18.39 8.02
C ASP A 141 -10.53 -19.56 7.02
N GLU A 142 -11.02 -19.28 5.81
CA GLU A 142 -11.00 -20.16 4.63
C GLU A 142 -9.69 -19.93 3.84
N PHE A 143 -8.57 -20.34 4.43
CA PHE A 143 -7.23 -19.94 3.95
C PHE A 143 -6.83 -20.62 2.64
N ASP A 144 -7.23 -21.87 2.44
CA ASP A 144 -7.02 -22.60 1.20
C ASP A 144 -7.66 -21.90 -0.01
N SER A 145 -8.91 -21.49 0.15
CA SER A 145 -9.72 -20.81 -0.85
C SER A 145 -9.16 -19.42 -1.14
N ALA A 146 -8.80 -18.65 -0.10
CA ALA A 146 -8.11 -17.38 -0.25
C ALA A 146 -6.80 -17.55 -1.05
N THR A 147 -5.98 -18.53 -0.70
CA THR A 147 -4.70 -18.84 -1.35
C THR A 147 -4.89 -19.16 -2.83
N LEU A 148 -5.83 -20.04 -3.17
CA LEU A 148 -6.10 -20.43 -4.55
C LEU A 148 -6.60 -19.27 -5.40
N GLN A 149 -7.45 -18.39 -4.85
CA GLN A 149 -7.88 -17.16 -5.54
C GLN A 149 -6.69 -16.25 -5.84
N LEU A 150 -5.79 -16.05 -4.87
CA LEU A 150 -4.61 -15.19 -5.03
C LEU A 150 -3.62 -15.75 -6.06
N ILE A 151 -3.38 -17.07 -6.04
CA ILE A 151 -2.57 -17.75 -7.05
C ILE A 151 -3.11 -17.50 -8.47
N ALA A 152 -4.42 -17.69 -8.67
CA ALA A 152 -5.05 -17.47 -9.96
C ALA A 152 -4.98 -16.00 -10.40
N VAL A 153 -5.14 -15.05 -9.46
CA VAL A 153 -5.00 -13.62 -9.73
C VAL A 153 -3.58 -13.29 -10.18
N MET A 154 -2.56 -13.77 -9.46
CA MET A 154 -1.14 -13.51 -9.80
C MET A 154 -0.77 -14.10 -11.16
N ASP A 155 -1.11 -15.37 -11.42
CA ASP A 155 -0.83 -16.02 -12.71
C ASP A 155 -1.47 -15.26 -13.87
N GLY A 156 -2.76 -14.90 -13.74
CA GLY A 156 -3.49 -14.17 -14.76
C GLY A 156 -2.97 -12.75 -14.97
N PHE A 157 -2.64 -12.04 -13.89
CA PHE A 157 -2.13 -10.67 -13.99
C PHE A 157 -0.79 -10.61 -14.71
N VAL A 158 0.18 -11.47 -14.34
CA VAL A 158 1.50 -11.51 -14.99
C VAL A 158 1.39 -11.92 -16.46
N ASN A 159 0.45 -12.81 -16.79
CA ASN A 159 0.16 -13.18 -18.17
C ASN A 159 -0.31 -11.98 -19.01
N ASP A 160 -1.20 -11.16 -18.45
CA ASP A 160 -1.76 -10.00 -19.15
C ASP A 160 -0.79 -8.82 -19.21
N PHE A 161 0.11 -8.69 -18.22
CA PHE A 161 1.04 -7.57 -18.10
C PHE A 161 2.05 -7.51 -19.26
N GLN A 162 2.41 -8.66 -19.85
CA GLN A 162 3.28 -8.74 -21.03
C GLN A 162 2.59 -9.54 -22.15
N PRO A 163 1.70 -8.91 -22.94
CA PRO A 163 0.92 -9.57 -23.98
C PRO A 163 1.75 -10.24 -25.08
N ALA A 164 3.00 -9.81 -25.28
CA ALA A 164 3.91 -10.40 -26.26
C ALA A 164 4.44 -11.78 -25.83
N ALA A 165 4.52 -12.06 -24.53
CA ALA A 165 5.03 -13.32 -24.00
C ALA A 165 3.92 -14.27 -23.52
N ARG A 166 2.74 -13.76 -23.12
CA ARG A 166 1.59 -14.53 -22.58
C ARG A 166 2.01 -15.72 -21.70
N ARG A 167 2.83 -15.43 -20.69
CA ARG A 167 3.26 -16.39 -19.67
C ARG A 167 2.83 -15.89 -18.31
N GLY A 168 1.99 -16.67 -17.63
CA GLY A 168 1.65 -16.44 -16.23
C GLY A 168 2.87 -16.60 -15.32
N LEU A 169 2.73 -16.14 -14.06
CA LEU A 169 3.81 -16.11 -13.08
C LEU A 169 4.54 -17.45 -12.93
N ALA A 170 3.79 -18.56 -12.91
CA ALA A 170 4.37 -19.91 -12.79
C ALA A 170 5.30 -20.31 -13.95
N ALA A 171 5.10 -19.72 -15.14
CA ALA A 171 5.87 -20.02 -16.36
C ALA A 171 7.05 -19.05 -16.56
N ARG A 172 7.30 -18.14 -15.62
CA ARG A 172 8.43 -17.21 -15.64
C ARG A 172 9.62 -17.78 -14.88
N GLU A 173 10.81 -17.55 -15.43
CA GLU A 173 12.03 -17.77 -14.66
C GLU A 173 12.20 -16.66 -13.60
N PRO A 174 12.74 -16.95 -12.39
CA PRO A 174 12.97 -15.95 -11.36
C PRO A 174 13.78 -14.74 -11.86
N ALA A 175 14.72 -14.95 -12.78
CA ALA A 175 15.51 -13.87 -13.38
C ALA A 175 14.66 -12.89 -14.21
N GLU A 176 13.49 -13.30 -14.72
CA GLU A 176 12.55 -12.43 -15.42
C GLU A 176 11.73 -11.54 -14.47
N MET A 177 11.76 -11.85 -13.18
CA MET A 177 10.96 -11.18 -12.15
C MET A 177 11.81 -10.31 -11.22
N VAL A 178 13.03 -9.96 -11.65
CA VAL A 178 13.86 -8.97 -10.97
C VAL A 178 13.21 -7.60 -11.15
N ALA A 179 12.78 -6.99 -10.04
CA ALA A 179 12.26 -5.62 -10.05
C ALA A 179 13.44 -4.64 -10.14
N TRP A 180 13.51 -3.88 -11.23
CA TRP A 180 14.51 -2.83 -11.38
C TRP A 180 14.26 -1.72 -10.36
N ASP A 181 15.30 -1.33 -9.61
CA ASP A 181 15.26 -0.20 -8.68
C ASP A 181 14.10 -0.24 -7.66
N SER A 182 13.84 -1.43 -7.11
CA SER A 182 12.85 -1.65 -6.05
C SER A 182 13.39 -2.65 -5.02
N VAL A 183 13.02 -2.47 -3.74
CA VAL A 183 13.37 -3.37 -2.63
C VAL A 183 12.85 -4.80 -2.83
N VAL A 184 11.83 -4.99 -3.67
CA VAL A 184 11.33 -6.30 -4.10
C VAL A 184 12.36 -7.05 -4.97
N GLY A 185 13.26 -6.31 -5.63
CA GLY A 185 14.38 -6.83 -6.43
C GLY A 185 15.56 -7.35 -5.60
N HIS A 186 15.47 -7.31 -4.26
CA HIS A 186 16.45 -7.95 -3.38
C HIS A 186 16.58 -9.45 -3.69
N HIS A 187 17.76 -10.02 -3.51
CA HIS A 187 18.05 -11.42 -3.85
C HIS A 187 17.28 -12.43 -2.99
N LEU A 188 16.83 -12.02 -1.80
CA LEU A 188 15.90 -12.76 -0.93
C LEU A 188 14.43 -12.32 -1.09
N GLY A 189 14.14 -11.42 -2.03
CA GLY A 189 12.80 -10.92 -2.35
C GLY A 189 12.00 -11.83 -3.28
N LEU A 190 11.28 -11.24 -4.24
CA LEU A 190 10.33 -11.97 -5.09
C LEU A 190 10.96 -13.14 -5.83
N THR A 191 12.19 -12.97 -6.34
CA THR A 191 12.91 -14.02 -7.07
C THR A 191 13.25 -15.24 -6.21
N HIS A 192 13.45 -15.05 -4.90
CA HIS A 192 13.66 -16.15 -3.95
C HIS A 192 12.37 -16.90 -3.66
N ALA A 193 11.29 -16.16 -3.35
CA ALA A 193 9.97 -16.74 -3.10
C ALA A 193 9.42 -17.54 -4.31
N MET A 194 9.74 -17.10 -5.54
CA MET A 194 9.39 -17.82 -6.75
C MET A 194 9.95 -19.24 -6.83
N ARG A 195 11.06 -19.54 -6.15
CA ARG A 195 11.63 -20.90 -6.14
C ARG A 195 10.67 -21.90 -5.51
N ALA A 196 10.03 -21.54 -4.39
CA ALA A 196 8.98 -22.37 -3.80
C ALA A 196 7.70 -22.37 -4.64
N PHE A 197 7.33 -21.22 -5.20
CA PHE A 197 6.16 -21.11 -6.06
C PHE A 197 6.20 -22.08 -7.25
N ARG A 198 7.38 -22.24 -7.86
CA ARG A 198 7.59 -23.08 -9.03
C ARG A 198 7.93 -24.53 -8.70
N LYS A 199 8.16 -24.88 -7.43
CA LYS A 199 8.56 -26.23 -7.04
C LYS A 199 7.49 -27.24 -7.44
N THR A 200 7.87 -28.22 -8.25
CA THR A 200 6.98 -29.29 -8.74
C THR A 200 6.82 -30.40 -7.70
N PHE A 201 5.60 -30.88 -7.52
CA PHE A 201 5.27 -31.98 -6.61
C PHE A 201 4.69 -33.17 -7.38
N LYS A 202 5.47 -34.25 -7.48
CA LYS A 202 5.09 -35.49 -8.19
C LYS A 202 4.41 -36.53 -7.31
N LYS A 203 4.45 -36.35 -5.99
CA LYS A 203 3.85 -37.24 -4.98
C LYS A 203 3.01 -36.43 -4.02
N ARG A 204 2.04 -37.09 -3.39
CA ARG A 204 1.23 -36.52 -2.32
C ARG A 204 2.12 -36.16 -1.12
N VAL A 205 1.86 -35.00 -0.54
CA VAL A 205 2.49 -34.45 0.66
C VAL A 205 1.38 -34.24 1.69
N ASP A 206 1.43 -35.06 2.73
CA ASP A 206 0.43 -35.09 3.81
C ASP A 206 0.85 -34.23 5.02
N VAL A 207 2.08 -33.69 5.02
CA VAL A 207 2.53 -32.75 6.08
C VAL A 207 2.07 -31.34 5.78
N GLU A 208 1.87 -30.56 6.83
CA GLU A 208 1.58 -29.13 6.71
C GLU A 208 2.75 -28.39 6.05
N VAL A 209 2.44 -27.42 5.20
CA VAL A 209 3.43 -26.56 4.53
C VAL A 209 3.22 -25.10 4.89
N PHE A 210 4.29 -24.30 4.81
CA PHE A 210 4.27 -22.88 5.19
C PHE A 210 4.75 -21.96 4.05
N GLU A 211 4.97 -22.53 2.86
CA GLU A 211 5.35 -21.85 1.64
C GLU A 211 4.25 -21.93 0.58
N VAL A 212 4.19 -20.93 -0.31
CA VAL A 212 3.20 -20.89 -1.40
C VAL A 212 3.62 -21.81 -2.54
N HIS A 213 3.41 -23.12 -2.38
CA HIS A 213 3.72 -24.15 -3.37
C HIS A 213 2.64 -24.32 -4.44
N ARG A 214 2.54 -23.36 -5.37
CA ARG A 214 1.49 -23.30 -6.40
C ARG A 214 1.24 -24.61 -7.15
N HIS A 215 2.27 -25.32 -7.60
CA HIS A 215 2.07 -26.63 -8.26
C HIS A 215 1.38 -27.63 -7.33
N GLY A 216 1.89 -27.79 -6.11
CA GLY A 216 1.34 -28.77 -5.16
C GLY A 216 -0.09 -28.45 -4.75
N MET A 217 -0.38 -27.18 -4.50
CA MET A 217 -1.71 -26.70 -4.09
C MET A 217 -2.74 -26.82 -5.22
N VAL A 218 -2.42 -26.32 -6.42
CA VAL A 218 -3.36 -26.32 -7.56
C VAL A 218 -3.62 -27.74 -8.09
N HIS A 219 -2.63 -28.62 -8.05
CA HIS A 219 -2.77 -30.00 -8.54
C HIS A 219 -3.20 -30.99 -7.44
N GLY A 220 -3.45 -30.52 -6.21
CA GLY A 220 -3.91 -31.37 -5.10
C GLY A 220 -2.85 -32.34 -4.55
N SER A 221 -1.57 -32.16 -4.91
CA SER A 221 -0.48 -32.95 -4.34
C SER A 221 -0.16 -32.54 -2.90
N ILE A 222 -0.42 -31.30 -2.51
CA ILE A 222 -0.32 -30.84 -1.11
C ILE A 222 -1.74 -30.72 -0.58
N VAL A 223 -2.05 -31.48 0.46
CA VAL A 223 -3.43 -31.53 1.02
C VAL A 223 -3.60 -30.65 2.26
N ASN A 224 -2.51 -30.31 2.96
CA ASN A 224 -2.53 -29.56 4.22
C ASN A 224 -1.84 -28.20 4.06
N PHE A 225 -2.50 -27.28 3.36
CA PHE A 225 -2.03 -25.89 3.20
C PHE A 225 -3.03 -24.84 3.68
N ASP A 226 -4.14 -25.29 4.27
CA ASP A 226 -5.19 -24.43 4.83
C ASP A 226 -4.74 -23.82 6.16
N ASN A 227 -3.82 -22.87 6.07
CA ASN A 227 -3.33 -22.13 7.23
C ASN A 227 -3.08 -20.66 6.91
N VAL A 228 -3.11 -19.86 7.98
CA VAL A 228 -2.94 -18.41 7.88
C VAL A 228 -1.58 -18.00 7.31
N VAL A 229 -0.52 -18.79 7.53
CA VAL A 229 0.84 -18.48 7.07
C VAL A 229 0.90 -18.48 5.55
N VAL A 230 0.41 -19.56 4.93
CA VAL A 230 0.37 -19.71 3.46
C VAL A 230 -0.49 -18.62 2.83
N ALA A 231 -1.69 -18.39 3.35
CA ALA A 231 -2.59 -17.38 2.79
C ALA A 231 -2.02 -15.95 2.93
N THR A 232 -1.35 -15.65 4.04
CA THR A 232 -0.71 -14.35 4.24
C THR A 232 0.49 -14.17 3.30
N LYS A 233 1.31 -15.21 3.12
CA LYS A 233 2.40 -15.17 2.12
C LYS A 233 1.88 -15.03 0.70
N ALA A 234 0.71 -15.59 0.37
CA ALA A 234 0.09 -15.38 -0.93
C ALA A 234 -0.35 -13.91 -1.13
N TRP A 235 -0.85 -13.23 -0.10
CA TRP A 235 -1.10 -11.79 -0.13
C TRP A 235 0.19 -10.98 -0.31
N CYS A 236 1.21 -11.29 0.49
CA CYS A 236 2.53 -10.67 0.41
C CYS A 236 3.11 -10.78 -1.01
N MET A 237 3.02 -11.97 -1.61
CA MET A 237 3.46 -12.22 -2.97
C MET A 237 2.65 -11.42 -4.00
N LEU A 238 1.34 -11.28 -3.84
CA LEU A 238 0.51 -10.46 -4.74
C LEU A 238 0.95 -8.98 -4.71
N PHE A 239 1.23 -8.42 -3.53
CA PHE A 239 1.72 -7.04 -3.40
C PHE A 239 3.10 -6.88 -4.04
N ALA A 240 4.02 -7.83 -3.79
CA ALA A 240 5.33 -7.84 -4.44
C ALA A 240 5.26 -7.93 -5.97
N VAL A 241 4.32 -8.72 -6.52
CA VAL A 241 4.06 -8.79 -7.96
C VAL A 241 3.53 -7.45 -8.50
N SER A 242 2.68 -6.76 -7.73
CA SER A 242 2.22 -5.40 -8.08
C SER A 242 3.38 -4.42 -8.14
N ASP A 243 4.28 -4.45 -7.15
CA ASP A 243 5.46 -3.58 -7.12
C ASP A 243 6.43 -3.88 -8.27
N TRP A 244 6.66 -5.16 -8.59
CA TRP A 244 7.43 -5.56 -9.77
C TRP A 244 6.83 -5.00 -11.07
N ALA A 245 5.51 -5.07 -11.23
CA ALA A 245 4.83 -4.51 -12.40
C ALA A 245 5.03 -2.99 -12.48
N ARG A 246 4.88 -2.27 -11.35
CA ARG A 246 5.14 -0.82 -11.28
C ARG A 246 6.60 -0.49 -11.64
N ALA A 247 7.56 -1.19 -11.03
CA ALA A 247 8.98 -1.01 -11.29
C ALA A 247 9.33 -1.26 -12.77
N THR A 248 8.73 -2.29 -13.38
CA THR A 248 8.93 -2.60 -14.80
C THR A 248 8.37 -1.51 -15.70
N THR A 249 7.20 -0.94 -15.38
CA THR A 249 6.64 0.20 -16.11
C THR A 249 7.52 1.45 -15.94
N ASN A 250 8.00 1.74 -14.73
CA ASN A 250 8.83 2.90 -14.45
C ASN A 250 10.19 2.82 -15.14
N ALA A 251 10.81 1.64 -15.20
CA ALA A 251 12.07 1.42 -15.91
C ALA A 251 11.98 1.69 -17.42
N ALA A 252 10.77 1.57 -18.00
CA ALA A 252 10.50 1.89 -19.40
C ALA A 252 10.16 3.37 -19.64
N ALA A 253 9.92 4.15 -18.58
CA ALA A 253 9.65 5.57 -18.69
C ALA A 253 10.95 6.36 -18.99
N PRO A 254 10.89 7.48 -19.72
CA PRO A 254 12.05 8.35 -19.91
C PRO A 254 12.59 8.80 -18.55
N ALA A 255 13.91 8.83 -18.40
CA ALA A 255 14.55 9.32 -17.19
C ALA A 255 14.03 10.72 -16.87
N LEU A 256 13.58 10.93 -15.63
CA LEU A 256 13.24 12.25 -15.15
C LEU A 256 14.48 13.15 -15.29
N PRO A 257 14.32 14.43 -15.66
CA PRO A 257 15.45 15.35 -15.69
C PRO A 257 16.13 15.36 -14.31
N GLU A 258 17.47 15.44 -14.29
CA GLU A 258 18.21 15.53 -13.04
C GLU A 258 17.63 16.69 -12.22
N PRO A 259 17.10 16.41 -11.02
CA PRO A 259 16.39 17.43 -10.27
C PRO A 259 17.38 18.52 -9.86
N SER A 260 17.08 19.76 -10.24
CA SER A 260 17.90 20.91 -9.85
C SER A 260 17.67 21.26 -8.39
N TRP A 261 18.65 21.94 -7.77
CA TRP A 261 18.57 22.28 -6.36
C TRP A 261 17.36 23.16 -6.01
N ASP A 262 16.96 24.03 -6.94
CA ASP A 262 15.77 24.87 -6.81
C ASP A 262 14.47 24.03 -6.70
N THR A 263 14.47 22.82 -7.25
CA THR A 263 13.32 21.91 -7.20
C THR A 263 13.38 20.93 -6.02
N LEU A 264 14.58 20.53 -5.59
CA LEU A 264 14.77 19.60 -4.47
C LEU A 264 14.58 20.28 -3.12
N TRP A 265 15.05 21.51 -2.96
CA TRP A 265 15.04 22.16 -1.66
C TRP A 265 13.63 22.35 -1.08
N PRO A 266 12.61 22.80 -1.84
CA PRO A 266 11.23 22.84 -1.35
C PRO A 266 10.70 21.47 -0.91
N GLN A 267 11.06 20.40 -1.62
CA GLN A 267 10.65 19.03 -1.27
C GLN A 267 11.31 18.57 0.05
N ILE A 268 12.58 18.92 0.27
CA ILE A 268 13.30 18.65 1.51
C ILE A 268 12.64 19.40 2.67
N GLN A 269 12.32 20.68 2.49
CA GLN A 269 11.64 21.49 3.51
C GLN A 269 10.26 20.91 3.84
N GLN A 270 9.48 20.54 2.82
CA GLN A 270 8.17 19.92 2.99
C GLN A 270 8.27 18.59 3.74
N HIS A 271 9.24 17.72 3.37
CA HIS A 271 9.47 16.45 4.07
C HIS A 271 9.84 16.67 5.54
N CYS A 272 10.74 17.62 5.84
CA CYS A 272 11.08 17.94 7.22
C CYS A 272 9.89 18.50 8.02
N ALA A 273 9.06 19.36 7.42
CA ALA A 273 7.87 19.91 8.06
C ALA A 273 6.85 18.80 8.35
N GLN A 274 6.56 17.95 7.37
CA GLN A 274 5.67 16.79 7.52
C GLN A 274 6.17 15.83 8.61
N ARG A 275 7.48 15.55 8.63
CA ARG A 275 8.07 14.67 9.64
C ARG A 275 7.88 15.25 11.04
N ARG A 276 8.20 16.52 11.22
CA ARG A 276 8.02 17.21 12.50
C ARG A 276 6.56 17.20 12.95
N PHE A 277 5.64 17.49 12.03
CA PHE A 277 4.21 17.42 12.30
C PHE A 277 3.77 16.03 12.75
N HIS A 278 4.30 14.97 12.12
CA HIS A 278 4.04 13.60 12.51
C HIS A 278 4.64 13.24 13.87
N GLU A 279 5.86 13.68 14.17
CA GLU A 279 6.55 13.43 15.45
C GLU A 279 5.86 14.15 16.62
N GLU A 280 5.35 15.37 16.40
CA GLU A 280 4.64 16.18 17.40
C GLU A 280 3.14 15.81 17.51
N PHE A 281 2.63 14.98 16.61
CA PHE A 281 1.22 14.59 16.58
C PHE A 281 0.85 13.72 17.77
N VAL A 282 -0.25 14.09 18.42
CA VAL A 282 -0.86 13.31 19.50
C VAL A 282 -2.24 12.84 19.03
N PRO A 283 -2.51 11.53 19.06
CA PRO A 283 -3.83 11.01 18.72
C PRO A 283 -4.92 11.68 19.55
N SER A 284 -6.02 12.03 18.90
CA SER A 284 -7.11 12.78 19.52
C SER A 284 -8.45 12.39 18.94
N GLN A 285 -9.52 12.79 19.62
CA GLN A 285 -10.88 12.59 19.18
C GLN A 285 -11.67 13.89 19.29
N LEU A 286 -12.62 14.07 18.39
CA LEU A 286 -13.62 15.13 18.43
C LEU A 286 -15.02 14.51 18.49
N LEU A 287 -15.83 15.04 19.39
CA LEU A 287 -17.22 14.66 19.62
C LEU A 287 -18.17 15.82 19.33
N PRO A 288 -19.40 15.54 18.89
CA PRO A 288 -20.43 16.56 18.77
C PRO A 288 -20.63 17.27 20.11
N GLY A 289 -20.52 18.60 20.11
CA GLY A 289 -20.60 19.45 21.30
C GLY A 289 -19.23 19.97 21.79
N ASP A 290 -18.13 19.45 21.27
CA ASP A 290 -16.81 20.03 21.51
C ASP A 290 -16.72 21.43 20.88
N PRO A 291 -16.01 22.40 21.50
CA PRO A 291 -15.85 23.74 20.93
C PRO A 291 -15.28 23.72 19.52
N GLY A 292 -15.98 24.34 18.58
CA GLY A 292 -15.57 24.43 17.18
C GLY A 292 -15.75 23.14 16.37
N PHE A 293 -16.43 22.10 16.89
CA PHE A 293 -16.65 20.83 16.18
C PHE A 293 -17.18 21.04 14.76
N ASP A 294 -18.22 21.86 14.59
CA ASP A 294 -18.86 22.12 13.29
C ASP A 294 -17.99 22.96 12.34
N ASP A 295 -17.00 23.69 12.88
CA ASP A 295 -16.09 24.55 12.13
C ASP A 295 -14.80 23.83 11.72
N GLN A 296 -14.58 22.59 12.18
CA GLN A 296 -13.42 21.80 11.81
C GLN A 296 -13.49 21.41 10.33
N ASP A 297 -12.45 21.71 9.55
CA ASP A 297 -12.41 21.46 8.10
C ASP A 297 -12.81 20.03 7.74
N VAL A 298 -12.33 19.04 8.50
CA VAL A 298 -12.66 17.63 8.26
C VAL A 298 -14.13 17.31 8.50
N VAL A 299 -14.78 17.95 9.48
CA VAL A 299 -16.20 17.78 9.80
C VAL A 299 -17.06 18.46 8.72
N VAL A 300 -16.65 19.65 8.28
CA VAL A 300 -17.28 20.37 7.17
C VAL A 300 -17.23 19.53 5.90
N GLN A 301 -16.07 19.01 5.53
CA GLN A 301 -15.88 18.20 4.32
C GLN A 301 -16.61 16.84 4.43
N ALA A 302 -16.55 16.16 5.57
CA ALA A 302 -17.30 14.93 5.81
C ALA A 302 -18.82 15.14 5.68
N THR A 303 -19.33 16.23 6.24
CA THR A 303 -20.76 16.60 6.16
C THR A 303 -21.15 16.90 4.72
N ALA A 304 -20.32 17.63 3.98
CA ALA A 304 -20.57 17.95 2.58
C ALA A 304 -20.61 16.69 1.70
N PHE A 305 -19.69 15.74 1.93
CA PHE A 305 -19.70 14.42 1.28
C PHE A 305 -20.99 13.64 1.57
N LEU A 306 -21.37 13.50 2.85
CA LEU A 306 -22.57 12.76 3.25
C LEU A 306 -23.85 13.40 2.68
N ARG A 307 -23.96 14.74 2.66
CA ARG A 307 -25.06 15.44 1.99
C ARG A 307 -25.09 15.17 0.49
N ALA A 308 -23.94 15.20 -0.18
CA ALA A 308 -23.85 14.91 -1.60
C ALA A 308 -24.33 13.49 -1.93
N TRP A 309 -23.97 12.51 -1.09
CA TRP A 309 -24.44 11.13 -1.24
C TRP A 309 -25.92 10.95 -0.90
N GLN A 310 -26.41 11.54 0.20
CA GLN A 310 -27.83 11.54 0.58
C GLN A 310 -28.73 12.05 -0.56
N HIS A 311 -28.27 13.09 -1.27
CA HIS A 311 -28.97 13.66 -2.43
C HIS A 311 -28.58 13.03 -3.78
N GLN A 312 -27.79 11.95 -3.78
CA GLN A 312 -27.32 11.24 -4.98
C GLN A 312 -26.64 12.16 -6.03
N ARG A 313 -25.96 13.21 -5.56
CA ARG A 313 -25.24 14.18 -6.41
C ARG A 313 -23.85 13.64 -6.74
N TRP A 314 -23.79 12.61 -7.59
CA TRP A 314 -22.55 11.86 -7.87
C TRP A 314 -21.40 12.70 -8.43
N GLY A 315 -21.70 13.79 -9.14
CA GLY A 315 -20.68 14.75 -9.59
C GLY A 315 -19.99 15.49 -8.44
N LEU A 316 -20.72 15.83 -7.37
CA LEU A 316 -20.15 16.42 -6.16
C LEU A 316 -19.42 15.38 -5.34
N VAL A 317 -19.98 14.17 -5.21
CA VAL A 317 -19.32 13.04 -4.54
C VAL A 317 -17.96 12.77 -5.16
N ALA A 318 -17.84 12.81 -6.50
CA ALA A 318 -16.58 12.66 -7.23
C ALA A 318 -15.49 13.67 -6.82
N GLY A 319 -15.89 14.87 -6.37
CA GLY A 319 -14.98 15.93 -5.93
C GLY A 319 -14.25 15.61 -4.63
N PHE A 320 -14.77 14.70 -3.81
CA PHE A 320 -14.13 14.25 -2.57
C PHE A 320 -13.09 13.13 -2.80
N ALA A 321 -12.75 12.83 -4.05
CA ALA A 321 -11.76 11.80 -4.39
C ALA A 321 -10.32 12.35 -4.34
N PRO A 322 -9.30 11.51 -4.08
CA PRO A 322 -7.90 11.96 -4.09
C PRO A 322 -7.43 12.57 -5.43
N PRO A 323 -6.39 13.43 -5.45
CA PRO A 323 -6.02 14.22 -6.63
C PRO A 323 -5.44 13.52 -7.88
N PRO A 324 -5.01 12.23 -7.92
CA PRO A 324 -4.83 11.56 -9.21
C PRO A 324 -6.17 11.12 -9.85
N SER A 325 -7.27 11.08 -9.08
CA SER A 325 -8.62 10.78 -9.58
C SER A 325 -9.42 12.02 -10.01
N THR A 326 -9.04 13.23 -9.61
CA THR A 326 -9.78 14.46 -9.95
C THR A 326 -9.57 14.89 -11.41
N GLY A 327 -8.45 14.51 -12.03
CA GLY A 327 -8.14 14.77 -13.45
C GLY A 327 -9.02 14.02 -14.47
N GLN A 328 -9.87 13.09 -14.03
CA GLN A 328 -10.83 12.36 -14.87
C GLN A 328 -12.26 12.46 -14.29
N ALA A 329 -12.73 13.69 -14.03
CA ALA A 329 -14.00 13.97 -13.35
C ALA A 329 -15.20 13.09 -13.79
N LYS A 330 -15.34 12.79 -15.09
CA LYS A 330 -16.42 11.90 -15.60
C LYS A 330 -16.26 10.43 -15.17
N GLN A 331 -15.05 9.89 -15.16
CA GLN A 331 -14.81 8.51 -14.72
C GLN A 331 -14.94 8.37 -13.20
N SER A 332 -14.54 9.39 -12.45
CA SER A 332 -14.65 9.44 -10.99
C SER A 332 -16.09 9.50 -10.49
N ALA A 333 -16.98 10.21 -11.19
CA ALA A 333 -18.41 10.20 -10.89
C ALA A 333 -19.07 8.83 -11.15
N VAL A 334 -18.69 8.15 -12.24
CA VAL A 334 -19.17 6.78 -12.54
C VAL A 334 -18.68 5.80 -11.48
N GLN A 335 -17.43 5.94 -11.03
CA GLN A 335 -16.86 5.08 -10.00
C GLN A 335 -17.53 5.30 -8.64
N ALA A 336 -17.70 6.56 -8.22
CA ALA A 336 -18.40 6.91 -6.99
C ALA A 336 -19.82 6.34 -6.98
N LYS A 337 -20.56 6.55 -8.09
CA LYS A 337 -21.90 6.01 -8.29
C LYS A 337 -21.91 4.47 -8.19
N ALA A 338 -21.06 3.77 -8.93
CA ALA A 338 -21.02 2.31 -8.93
C ALA A 338 -20.76 1.70 -7.53
N MET A 339 -20.08 2.44 -6.65
CA MET A 339 -19.72 1.99 -5.31
C MET A 339 -20.76 2.34 -4.25
N LEU A 340 -21.42 3.50 -4.36
CA LEU A 340 -22.31 4.03 -3.33
C LEU A 340 -23.80 3.96 -3.70
N GLU A 341 -24.16 3.85 -4.98
CA GLU A 341 -25.58 3.78 -5.41
C GLU A 341 -26.28 2.51 -4.91
N ARG A 342 -25.52 1.47 -4.55
CA ARG A 342 -26.05 0.24 -3.95
C ARG A 342 -26.72 0.46 -2.60
N HIS A 343 -26.40 1.59 -1.94
CA HIS A 343 -26.89 1.94 -0.62
C HIS A 343 -27.48 3.35 -0.65
N ARG A 344 -28.74 3.49 -0.27
CA ARG A 344 -29.42 4.77 -0.13
C ARG A 344 -29.15 5.33 1.27
N LEU A 345 -28.41 6.43 1.32
CA LEU A 345 -28.18 7.17 2.56
C LEU A 345 -29.41 8.04 2.89
N GLY A 346 -30.03 7.77 4.04
CA GLY A 346 -31.11 8.55 4.63
C GLY A 346 -30.57 9.64 5.57
N ALA A 347 -31.24 9.85 6.71
CA ALA A 347 -30.77 10.81 7.72
C ALA A 347 -29.41 10.38 8.30
N PHE A 348 -28.56 11.35 8.64
CA PHE A 348 -27.26 11.05 9.25
C PHE A 348 -26.85 12.11 10.29
N THR A 349 -25.95 11.73 11.17
CA THR A 349 -25.29 12.62 12.13
C THR A 349 -23.89 12.09 12.41
N ILE A 350 -22.87 12.92 12.23
CA ILE A 350 -21.49 12.56 12.61
C ILE A 350 -21.45 12.44 14.12
N SER A 351 -21.02 11.28 14.62
CA SER A 351 -21.01 10.96 16.04
C SER A 351 -19.63 11.05 16.67
N ARG A 352 -18.57 10.88 15.88
CA ARG A 352 -17.18 10.97 16.34
C ARG A 352 -16.21 11.13 15.18
N VAL A 353 -15.14 11.88 15.38
CA VAL A 353 -13.97 11.93 14.50
C VAL A 353 -12.74 11.52 15.29
N CYS A 354 -12.00 10.52 14.81
CA CYS A 354 -10.77 10.05 15.42
C CYS A 354 -9.58 10.43 14.56
N PHE A 355 -8.61 11.16 15.13
CA PHE A 355 -7.31 11.39 14.52
C PHE A 355 -6.34 10.38 15.14
N ASP A 356 -6.23 9.22 14.51
CA ASP A 356 -5.28 8.19 14.93
C ASP A 356 -3.88 8.44 14.33
N VAL A 357 -3.82 9.23 13.25
CA VAL A 357 -2.59 9.61 12.53
C VAL A 357 -2.66 11.05 12.05
N ALA A 358 -1.52 11.70 11.89
CA ALA A 358 -1.41 13.16 11.70
C ALA A 358 -2.21 13.74 10.52
N CYS A 359 -2.24 13.03 9.38
CA CYS A 359 -2.86 13.51 8.13
C CYS A 359 -4.12 12.71 7.75
N ALA A 360 -4.71 11.95 8.67
CA ALA A 360 -5.94 11.20 8.39
C ALA A 360 -6.90 11.16 9.58
N ALA A 361 -8.18 11.16 9.28
CA ALA A 361 -9.25 11.14 10.27
C ALA A 361 -10.25 10.02 9.95
N LYS A 362 -10.61 9.21 10.94
CA LYS A 362 -11.67 8.21 10.86
C LYS A 362 -12.98 8.85 11.31
N ILE A 363 -13.94 8.93 10.41
CA ILE A 363 -15.26 9.53 10.63
C ILE A 363 -16.25 8.44 10.97
N HIS A 364 -16.91 8.60 12.10
CA HIS A 364 -18.04 7.79 12.54
C HIS A 364 -19.31 8.62 12.42
N ALA A 365 -20.32 8.09 11.73
CA ALA A 365 -21.62 8.73 11.66
C ALA A 365 -22.73 7.70 11.89
N LYS A 366 -23.73 8.09 12.67
CA LYS A 366 -25.01 7.38 12.72
C LYS A 366 -25.78 7.74 11.47
N ALA A 367 -26.22 6.75 10.71
CA ALA A 367 -26.94 6.97 9.47
C ALA A 367 -27.99 5.91 9.21
N ASP A 368 -29.05 6.30 8.51
CA ASP A 368 -29.98 5.38 7.88
C ASP A 368 -29.37 4.92 6.54
N LEU A 369 -29.14 3.62 6.40
CA LEU A 369 -28.77 2.99 5.14
C LEU A 369 -29.88 2.05 4.70
N ASP A 370 -30.45 2.30 3.53
CA ASP A 370 -31.52 1.49 2.93
C ASP A 370 -32.75 1.32 3.84
N GLY A 371 -33.06 2.32 4.68
CA GLY A 371 -34.16 2.28 5.66
C GLY A 371 -33.77 1.63 6.99
N VAL A 372 -32.50 1.24 7.17
CA VAL A 372 -32.00 0.59 8.38
C VAL A 372 -31.05 1.56 9.12
N PRO A 373 -31.38 1.97 10.35
CA PRO A 373 -30.46 2.77 11.14
C PRO A 373 -29.23 1.93 11.52
N GLY A 374 -28.06 2.53 11.37
CA GLY A 374 -26.79 1.93 11.73
C GLY A 374 -25.70 2.96 11.91
N GLU A 375 -24.49 2.47 12.08
CA GLU A 375 -23.28 3.30 12.06
C GLU A 375 -22.55 3.08 10.75
N ILE A 376 -22.07 4.17 10.16
CA ILE A 376 -21.20 4.19 9.00
C ILE A 376 -19.84 4.74 9.38
N THR A 377 -18.79 4.17 8.79
CA THR A 377 -17.42 4.61 9.04
C THR A 377 -16.68 4.78 7.73
N PHE A 378 -15.94 5.88 7.60
CA PHE A 378 -15.08 6.17 6.47
C PHE A 378 -13.87 6.99 6.90
N ARG A 379 -12.83 7.06 6.07
CA ARG A 379 -11.59 7.78 6.38
C ARG A 379 -11.38 8.93 5.42
N MET A 380 -11.03 10.09 5.97
CA MET A 380 -10.58 11.26 5.22
C MET A 380 -9.09 11.47 5.43
N VAL A 381 -8.41 12.00 4.41
CA VAL A 381 -6.97 12.26 4.37
C VAL A 381 -6.76 13.67 3.86
N SER A 382 -5.83 14.40 4.47
CA SER A 382 -5.46 15.74 4.04
C SER A 382 -4.51 15.67 2.83
N TYR A 383 -4.89 16.32 1.73
CA TYR A 383 -4.10 16.39 0.50
C TYR A 383 -3.77 17.84 0.18
N GLY A 384 -2.51 18.09 -0.19
CA GLY A 384 -2.10 19.35 -0.80
C GLY A 384 -2.39 19.41 -2.31
N PRO A 385 -2.09 20.56 -2.95
CA PRO A 385 -2.47 20.84 -4.34
C PRO A 385 -1.84 19.89 -5.37
N THR A 386 -0.73 19.24 -5.02
CA THR A 386 -0.01 18.28 -5.87
C THR A 386 -0.52 16.84 -5.70
N GLY A 387 -1.48 16.59 -4.81
CA GLY A 387 -1.93 15.24 -4.46
C GLY A 387 -1.03 14.48 -3.47
N ALA A 388 0.02 15.13 -2.97
CA ALA A 388 0.77 14.67 -1.80
C ALA A 388 -0.03 14.90 -0.51
N LEU A 389 0.34 14.21 0.58
CA LEU A 389 -0.24 14.46 1.90
C LEU A 389 0.03 15.91 2.31
N GLY A 390 -1.02 16.63 2.72
CA GLY A 390 -0.92 17.99 3.25
C GLY A 390 -0.93 17.99 4.77
N ILE A 391 -0.33 19.00 5.40
CA ILE A 391 -0.49 19.25 6.83
C ILE A 391 -1.86 19.92 7.03
N PRO A 392 -2.79 19.34 7.81
CA PRO A 392 -4.08 19.97 8.08
C PRO A 392 -3.94 21.42 8.58
N GLY A 393 -4.74 22.33 8.03
CA GLY A 393 -4.73 23.75 8.36
C GLY A 393 -3.75 24.60 7.55
N GLU A 394 -2.92 24.01 6.69
CA GLU A 394 -2.16 24.77 5.70
C GLU A 394 -3.06 25.25 4.54
N PRO A 395 -2.73 26.39 3.90
CA PRO A 395 -3.45 26.85 2.71
C PRO A 395 -3.44 25.78 1.60
N GLU A 396 -4.54 25.67 0.86
CA GLU A 396 -4.70 24.74 -0.27
C GLU A 396 -4.59 23.25 0.12
N VAL A 397 -4.76 22.92 1.41
CA VAL A 397 -4.89 21.55 1.90
C VAL A 397 -6.36 21.23 2.15
N ASP A 398 -6.86 20.21 1.46
CA ASP A 398 -8.24 19.74 1.58
C ASP A 398 -8.32 18.34 2.20
N TRP A 399 -9.38 18.11 2.97
CA TRP A 399 -9.74 16.77 3.43
C TRP A 399 -10.55 16.04 2.36
N LEU A 400 -9.99 14.97 1.82
CA LEU A 400 -10.63 14.13 0.80
C LEU A 400 -10.79 12.71 1.32
N LEU A 401 -11.69 11.94 0.72
CA LEU A 401 -11.84 10.52 1.06
C LEU A 401 -10.54 9.78 0.76
N ALA A 402 -10.03 9.01 1.73
CA ALA A 402 -8.86 8.15 1.54
C ALA A 402 -9.05 7.20 0.34
N THR A 403 -10.30 6.79 0.14
CA THR A 403 -10.77 5.96 -0.95
C THR A 403 -12.30 5.91 -0.93
N TRP A 404 -12.90 5.44 -2.02
CA TRP A 404 -14.30 5.04 -2.05
C TRP A 404 -14.47 3.80 -1.16
N MET A 405 -14.75 3.96 0.12
CA MET A 405 -15.24 2.84 0.93
C MET A 405 -16.76 2.87 0.91
N ALA A 406 -17.37 1.75 0.54
CA ALA A 406 -18.77 1.54 0.87
C ALA A 406 -18.85 1.46 2.40
N PRO A 407 -19.60 2.36 3.07
CA PRO A 407 -19.70 2.24 4.51
C PRO A 407 -20.49 0.99 4.84
N ARG A 408 -20.05 0.32 5.90
CA ARG A 408 -20.71 -0.89 6.39
C ARG A 408 -21.66 -0.48 7.50
N PRO A 409 -22.92 -0.95 7.49
CA PRO A 409 -23.71 -0.94 8.71
C PRO A 409 -22.99 -1.82 9.75
N VAL A 410 -22.66 -1.25 10.90
CA VAL A 410 -22.34 -2.05 12.09
C VAL A 410 -23.61 -2.84 12.41
N LYS A 411 -23.57 -4.18 12.27
CA LYS A 411 -24.66 -5.01 12.79
C LYS A 411 -24.74 -4.74 14.29
N PRO A 412 -25.90 -4.39 14.85
CA PRO A 412 -26.05 -4.36 16.29
C PRO A 412 -25.62 -5.74 16.79
N GLU A 413 -24.64 -5.79 17.68
CA GLU A 413 -24.29 -7.00 18.39
C GLU A 413 -25.59 -7.59 18.94
N LEU A 414 -25.80 -8.89 18.72
CA LEU A 414 -26.80 -9.64 19.44
C LEU A 414 -26.44 -9.51 20.91
N ALA A 415 -27.04 -8.53 21.58
CA ALA A 415 -27.07 -8.45 23.02
C ALA A 415 -27.79 -9.71 23.51
N GLY A 416 -26.99 -10.70 23.91
CA GLY A 416 -27.37 -11.89 24.63
C GLY A 416 -26.66 -11.88 25.97
#